data_AF-A0A832N8Y0-F1
#
_entry.id   AF-A0A832N8Y0-F1
#
_cell.length_a   1.000
_cell.length_b   1.000
_cell.length_c   1.000
_cell.angle_alpha   90.00
_cell.angle_beta   90.00
_cell.angle_gamma   90.00
#
_symmetry.space_group_name_H-M   'P 1'
#
loop_
_entity.id
_entity.type
_entity.pdbx_description
1 polymer ?
#
loop_
_entity_poly.entity_id
_entity_poly.type
_entity_poly.pdbx_seq_one_letter_code
_entity_poly.pdbx_strand_id
1 'polypeptide(L)'
;MRHPWLLRREQAALVIVDVQERLVRVLPHQEVWLPNILRLAQAARILGLPLLFTEQYPKGLGPTVPALQEVLQGALGFEKLTFSAWGVEEFREALRRRQIRQVLLTGAET
;
A
#
# COMPACT_ATOMS: atom_id res chain seq x y z
N MET A 1 19.80 24.66 -2.02
CA MET A 1 20.03 23.21 -2.28
C MET A 1 18.75 22.46 -1.99
N ARG A 2 18.43 21.39 -2.73
CA ARG A 2 17.28 20.53 -2.41
C ARG A 2 17.67 19.57 -1.27
N HIS A 3 16.70 19.25 -0.41
CA HIS A 3 16.90 18.36 0.74
C HIS A 3 17.29 16.94 0.27
N PRO A 4 18.26 16.25 0.92
CA PRO A 4 18.75 14.94 0.46
C PRO A 4 17.69 13.83 0.49
N TRP A 5 16.67 13.97 1.33
CA TRP A 5 15.59 12.99 1.51
C TRP A 5 14.35 13.28 0.64
N LEU A 6 14.46 14.18 -0.35
CA LEU A 6 13.37 14.39 -1.29
C LEU A 6 13.08 13.09 -2.06
N LEU A 7 11.80 12.77 -2.22
CA LEU A 7 11.36 11.63 -3.02
C LEU A 7 11.85 11.77 -4.46
N ARG A 8 12.38 10.68 -5.00
CA ARG A 8 12.76 10.53 -6.41
C ARG A 8 11.88 9.46 -7.02
N ARG A 9 11.07 9.87 -7.99
CA ARG A 9 10.05 9.03 -8.63
C ARG A 9 10.63 7.70 -9.13
N GLU A 10 11.86 7.72 -9.63
CA GLU A 10 12.53 6.59 -10.27
C GLU A 10 12.91 5.46 -9.30
N GLN A 11 12.90 5.72 -7.99
CA GLN A 11 13.25 4.75 -6.94
C GLN A 11 12.20 4.73 -5.81
N ALA A 12 11.02 5.32 -6.05
CA ALA A 12 9.95 5.42 -5.08
C ALA A 12 8.77 4.52 -5.45
N ALA A 13 8.12 3.94 -4.44
CA ALA A 13 6.86 3.22 -4.61
C ALA A 13 5.87 3.61 -3.50
N LEU A 14 4.58 3.48 -3.80
CA LEU A 14 3.52 3.52 -2.79
C LEU A 14 3.24 2.09 -2.32
N VAL A 15 3.27 1.87 -1.01
CA VAL A 15 2.90 0.62 -0.35
C VAL A 15 1.68 0.87 0.53
N ILE A 16 0.59 0.16 0.25
CA ILE A 16 -0.67 0.21 1.00
C ILE A 16 -0.83 -1.08 1.82
N VAL A 17 -0.80 -0.98 3.14
CA VAL A 17 -0.81 -2.14 4.04
C VAL A 17 -2.22 -2.39 4.56
N ASP A 18 -2.76 -3.57 4.24
CA ASP A 18 -3.88 -4.23 4.93
C ASP A 18 -5.18 -3.41 5.05
N VAL A 19 -5.51 -2.59 4.05
CA VAL A 19 -6.77 -1.80 4.03
C VAL A 19 -7.95 -2.69 3.62
N GLN A 20 -8.35 -3.58 4.52
CA GLN A 20 -9.31 -4.67 4.26
C GLN A 20 -10.67 -4.46 4.94
N GLU A 21 -11.74 -4.98 4.33
CA GLU A 21 -13.12 -4.69 4.72
C GLU A 21 -13.43 -4.87 6.22
N ARG A 22 -13.03 -5.98 6.84
CA ARG A 22 -13.35 -6.23 8.26
C ARG A 22 -12.47 -5.41 9.20
N LEU A 23 -11.23 -5.15 8.81
CA LEU A 23 -10.30 -4.33 9.58
C LEU A 23 -10.75 -2.87 9.61
N VAL A 24 -11.05 -2.32 8.43
CA VAL A 24 -11.50 -0.93 8.25
C VAL A 24 -12.77 -0.62 9.05
N ARG A 25 -13.70 -1.59 9.19
CA ARG A 25 -14.95 -1.43 9.95
C ARG A 25 -14.76 -1.24 11.45
N VAL A 26 -13.69 -1.77 12.03
CA VAL A 26 -13.44 -1.69 13.48
C VAL A 26 -12.53 -0.53 13.84
N LEU A 27 -11.94 0.13 12.85
CA LEU A 27 -11.04 1.26 13.05
C LEU A 27 -11.81 2.58 13.17
N PRO A 28 -11.38 3.47 14.08
CA PRO A 28 -11.99 4.77 14.22
C PRO A 28 -11.68 5.67 13.01
N HIS A 29 -12.59 6.60 12.75
CA HIS A 29 -12.40 7.69 11.79
C HIS A 29 -12.05 7.27 10.35
N GLN A 30 -12.51 6.10 9.91
CA GLN A 30 -12.30 5.61 8.54
C GLN A 30 -12.78 6.58 7.45
N GLU A 31 -13.82 7.35 7.73
CA GLU A 31 -14.33 8.40 6.86
C GLU A 31 -13.33 9.53 6.61
N VAL A 32 -12.32 9.69 7.48
CA VAL A 32 -11.27 10.69 7.36
C VAL A 32 -10.07 10.13 6.60
N TRP A 33 -9.54 8.97 7.01
CA TRP A 33 -8.27 8.48 6.47
C TRP A 33 -8.42 7.66 5.19
N LEU A 34 -9.52 6.92 4.98
CA LEU A 34 -9.69 6.09 3.79
C LEU A 34 -9.71 6.93 2.49
N PRO A 35 -10.40 8.09 2.43
CA PRO A 35 -10.32 8.98 1.27
C PRO A 35 -8.90 9.51 1.02
N ASN A 36 -8.06 9.66 2.05
CA ASN A 36 -6.68 10.11 1.88
C ASN A 36 -5.80 9.01 1.28
N ILE A 37 -6.00 7.75 1.67
CA ILE A 37 -5.32 6.61 1.03
C ILE A 37 -5.72 6.53 -0.45
N LEU A 38 -7.01 6.69 -0.76
CA LEU A 38 -7.48 6.70 -2.16
C LEU A 38 -6.84 7.83 -2.98
N ARG A 39 -6.79 9.06 -2.45
CA ARG A 39 -6.11 10.19 -3.09
C ARG A 39 -4.63 9.91 -3.33
N LEU A 40 -3.95 9.30 -2.35
CA LEU A 40 -2.53 8.93 -2.48
C LEU A 40 -2.32 7.87 -3.56
N ALA A 41 -3.19 6.86 -3.62
CA ALA A 41 -3.15 5.82 -4.65
C ALA A 41 -3.39 6.41 -6.06
N GLN A 42 -4.38 7.29 -6.20
CA GLN A 42 -4.66 7.98 -7.47
C GLN A 42 -3.48 8.86 -7.91
N ALA A 43 -2.92 9.64 -6.99
CA ALA A 43 -1.74 10.45 -7.26
C ALA A 43 -0.54 9.59 -7.67
N ALA A 44 -0.31 8.46 -6.99
CA ALA A 44 0.76 7.54 -7.34
C ALA A 44 0.59 6.98 -8.76
N ARG A 45 -0.64 6.63 -9.19
CA ARG A 45 -0.90 6.24 -10.58
C ARG A 45 -0.62 7.35 -11.59
N ILE A 46 -1.11 8.56 -11.33
CA ILE A 46 -0.90 9.73 -12.20
C ILE A 46 0.60 10.02 -12.36
N LEU A 47 1.36 9.89 -11.28
CA LEU A 47 2.80 10.10 -11.27
C LEU A 47 3.60 8.92 -11.84
N GLY A 48 2.96 7.79 -12.16
CA GLY A 48 3.61 6.59 -12.66
C GLY A 48 4.46 5.86 -11.61
N LEU A 49 4.14 6.03 -10.32
CA LEU A 49 4.79 5.28 -9.25
C LEU A 49 4.28 3.83 -9.23
N PRO A 50 5.13 2.84 -8.95
CA PRO A 50 4.68 1.49 -8.63
C PRO A 50 3.77 1.49 -7.39
N LEU A 51 2.65 0.77 -7.48
CA LEU A 51 1.75 0.50 -6.35
C LEU A 51 1.89 -0.96 -5.94
N LEU A 52 2.12 -1.17 -4.65
CA LEU A 52 2.10 -2.48 -4.00
C LEU A 52 1.09 -2.42 -2.86
N PHE A 53 0.41 -3.52 -2.59
CA PHE A 53 -0.47 -3.62 -1.43
C PHE A 53 -0.36 -4.99 -0.75
N THR A 54 -0.67 -5.03 0.54
CA THR A 54 -0.73 -6.29 1.29
C THR A 54 -2.13 -6.53 1.84
N GLU A 55 -2.44 -7.80 2.04
CA GLU A 55 -3.64 -8.22 2.74
C GLU A 55 -3.27 -9.22 3.84
N GLN A 56 -3.61 -8.90 5.08
CA GLN A 56 -3.47 -9.79 6.22
C GLN A 56 -4.62 -10.79 6.23
N TYR A 57 -4.31 -12.09 6.17
CA TYR A 57 -5.28 -13.19 6.27
C TYR A 57 -6.65 -12.89 5.59
N PRO A 58 -6.71 -12.74 4.26
CA PRO A 58 -7.93 -12.30 3.56
C PRO A 58 -9.15 -13.17 3.83
N LYS A 59 -8.93 -14.47 4.08
CA LYS A 59 -9.98 -15.41 4.49
C LYS A 59 -10.71 -14.95 5.76
N GLY A 60 -10.01 -14.33 6.70
CA GLY A 60 -10.56 -13.85 7.96
C GLY A 60 -10.87 -12.35 7.99
N LEU A 61 -10.12 -11.51 7.28
CA LEU A 61 -10.30 -10.05 7.30
C LEU A 61 -11.04 -9.49 6.07
N GLY A 62 -11.34 -10.34 5.09
CA GLY A 62 -11.91 -9.93 3.82
C GLY A 62 -10.85 -9.37 2.86
N PRO A 63 -11.25 -9.05 1.62
CA PRO A 63 -10.36 -8.44 0.65
C PRO A 63 -10.11 -6.97 0.99
N THR A 64 -9.22 -6.34 0.23
CA THR A 64 -9.07 -4.88 0.17
C THR A 64 -10.42 -4.21 -0.10
N VAL A 65 -10.67 -3.10 0.59
CA VAL A 65 -11.94 -2.38 0.51
C VAL A 65 -12.31 -1.99 -0.93
N PRO A 66 -13.59 -2.05 -1.32
CA PRO A 66 -14.05 -1.73 -2.67
C PRO A 66 -13.58 -0.35 -3.17
N ALA A 67 -13.50 0.64 -2.27
CA ALA A 67 -13.04 1.99 -2.58
C ALA A 67 -11.62 2.05 -3.17
N LEU A 68 -10.77 1.05 -2.93
CA LEU A 68 -9.41 0.99 -3.46
C LEU A 68 -9.25 -0.01 -4.62
N GLN A 69 -10.22 -0.88 -4.90
CA GLN A 69 -10.06 -1.96 -5.87
C GLN A 69 -9.78 -1.45 -7.29
N GLU A 70 -10.52 -0.43 -7.73
CA GLU A 70 -10.34 0.16 -9.07
C GLU A 70 -8.94 0.77 -9.24
N VAL A 71 -8.51 1.61 -8.28
CA VAL A 71 -7.19 2.26 -8.36
C VAL A 71 -6.05 1.24 -8.19
N LEU A 72 -6.28 0.11 -7.53
CA LEU A 72 -5.32 -0.97 -7.38
C LEU A 72 -5.31 -1.96 -8.55
N GLN A 73 -6.14 -1.76 -9.58
CA GLN A 73 -6.12 -2.66 -10.73
C GLN A 73 -4.75 -2.66 -11.41
N GLY A 74 -4.13 -3.84 -11.51
CA GLY A 74 -2.77 -4.03 -12.04
C GLY A 74 -1.64 -3.72 -11.05
N ALA A 75 -1.95 -3.33 -9.82
CA ALA A 75 -0.97 -3.24 -8.73
C ALA A 75 -0.57 -4.65 -8.25
N LEU A 76 0.57 -4.76 -7.56
CA LEU A 76 1.00 -6.02 -6.98
C LEU A 76 0.41 -6.21 -5.57
N GLY A 77 -0.43 -7.23 -5.42
CA GLY A 77 -1.01 -7.64 -4.14
C GLY A 77 -0.26 -8.81 -3.52
N PHE A 78 -0.10 -8.79 -2.19
CA PHE A 78 0.55 -9.86 -1.43
C PHE A 78 -0.27 -10.25 -0.21
N GLU A 79 -0.68 -11.51 -0.15
CA GLU A 79 -1.30 -12.06 1.05
C GLU A 79 -0.23 -12.39 2.09
N LYS A 80 -0.52 -12.16 3.37
CA LYS A 80 0.40 -12.48 4.47
C LYS A 80 -0.31 -12.93 5.73
N LEU A 81 0.42 -13.70 6.54
CA LEU A 81 0.05 -14.03 7.92
C LEU A 81 0.92 -13.31 8.95
N THR A 82 2.10 -12.83 8.53
CA THR A 82 2.99 -12.01 9.35
C THR A 82 2.48 -10.57 9.45
N PHE A 83 2.56 -9.96 10.63
CA PHE A 83 2.26 -8.52 10.77
C PHE A 83 3.09 -7.66 9.83
N SER A 84 4.40 -7.89 9.77
CA SER A 84 5.27 -7.14 8.86
C SER A 84 5.06 -7.56 7.41
N ALA A 85 4.82 -6.59 6.51
CA ALA A 85 4.91 -6.79 5.07
C ALA A 85 6.31 -7.26 4.64
N TRP A 86 7.35 -6.87 5.39
CA TRP A 86 8.72 -7.33 5.16
C TRP A 86 8.88 -8.82 5.44
N GLY A 87 7.95 -9.48 6.12
CA GLY A 87 7.95 -10.94 6.31
C GLY A 87 7.71 -11.73 5.03
N VAL A 88 7.12 -11.10 4.00
CA VAL A 88 6.78 -11.73 2.71
C VAL A 88 7.96 -11.62 1.75
N GLU A 89 8.50 -12.75 1.26
CA GLU A 89 9.66 -12.73 0.35
C GLU A 89 9.30 -12.09 -0.99
N GLU A 90 8.15 -12.43 -1.55
CA GLU A 90 7.68 -11.94 -2.84
C GLU A 90 7.52 -10.40 -2.83
N PHE A 91 7.13 -9.84 -1.69
CA PHE A 91 7.08 -8.39 -1.48
C PHE A 91 8.49 -7.77 -1.51
N ARG A 92 9.46 -8.36 -0.79
CA ARG A 92 10.85 -7.90 -0.79
C ARG A 92 11.46 -7.98 -2.18
N GLU A 93 11.25 -9.08 -2.89
CA GLU A 93 11.71 -9.28 -4.25
C GLU A 93 11.08 -8.27 -5.22
N ALA A 94 9.78 -7.99 -5.07
CA ALA A 94 9.10 -7.00 -5.90
C ALA A 94 9.69 -5.60 -5.76
N LEU A 95 10.08 -5.20 -4.55
CA LEU A 95 10.80 -3.94 -4.30
C LEU A 95 12.22 -3.98 -4.88
N ARG A 96 12.99 -5.06 -4.63
CA ARG A 96 14.37 -5.22 -5.12
C ARG A 96 14.45 -5.20 -6.64
N ARG A 97 13.58 -5.96 -7.33
CA ARG A 97 13.53 -6.03 -8.80
C ARG A 97 13.21 -4.68 -9.46
N ARG A 98 12.45 -3.83 -8.78
CA ARG A 98 12.11 -2.48 -9.21
C ARG A 98 13.10 -1.41 -8.75
N GLN A 99 14.18 -1.83 -8.07
CA GLN A 99 15.19 -0.93 -7.50
C GLN A 99 14.60 0.16 -6.58
N ILE A 100 13.51 -0.17 -5.87
CA ILE A 100 12.85 0.75 -4.95
C ILE A 100 13.72 0.93 -3.71
N ARG A 101 14.00 2.20 -3.38
CA ARG A 101 14.79 2.62 -2.22
C ARG A 101 14.02 3.57 -1.30
N GLN A 102 12.90 4.10 -1.78
CA GLN A 102 12.04 5.02 -1.05
C GLN A 102 10.62 4.46 -1.05
N VAL A 103 10.02 4.31 0.12
CA VAL A 103 8.67 3.80 0.26
C VAL A 103 7.81 4.88 0.88
N LEU A 104 6.73 5.25 0.17
CA LEU A 104 5.60 5.93 0.80
C LEU A 104 4.74 4.82 1.39
N LEU A 105 4.65 4.76 2.72
CA LEU A 105 3.89 3.74 3.43
C LEU A 105 2.60 4.34 3.96
N THR A 106 1.49 3.65 3.73
CA THR A 106 0.18 3.95 4.32
C THR A 106 -0.56 2.65 4.56
N GLY A 107 -1.58 2.63 5.41
CA GLY A 107 -2.35 1.42 5.65
C GLY A 107 -3.02 1.41 7.01
N ALA A 108 -3.36 0.22 7.48
CA ALA A 108 -3.89 -0.04 8.80
C ALA A 108 -3.36 -1.38 9.34
N GLU A 109 -3.16 -1.60 10.64
CA GLU A 109 -3.26 -0.64 11.77
C GLU A 109 -1.89 -0.01 12.09
N THR A 110 -1.87 1.13 12.81
CA THR A 110 -0.63 1.83 13.24
C THR A 110 -0.30 1.54 14.69
#